data_AF-A0A1M7RHT2-F1
#
_entry.id   AF-A0A1M7RHT2-F1
#
_cell.length_a   1.000
_cell.length_b   1.000
_cell.length_c   1.000
_cell.angle_alpha   90.00
_cell.angle_beta   90.00
_cell.angle_gamma   90.00
#
_symmetry.space_group_name_H-M   'P 1'
#
loop_
_entity.id
_entity.type
_entity.pdbx_description
1 polymer ?
#
loop_
_entity_poly.entity_id
_entity_poly.type
_entity_poly.pdbx_seq_one_letter_code
_entity_poly.pdbx_strand_id
1 'polypeptide(L)' 'MARGKSLTVTFKATHQNQLSLLPLDLNDMVASNHPVRIVAAILDKIDISKLIAEYKTGGASSYHPKVLLKI' A
#
# COMPACT_ATOMS: atom_id res chain seq x y z
N MET A 1 26.08 21.83 -13.89
CA MET A 1 26.11 20.49 -13.26
C MET A 1 25.06 20.43 -12.16
N ALA A 2 23.87 19.90 -12.44
CA ALA A 2 22.83 19.69 -11.42
C ALA A 2 23.14 18.38 -10.69
N ARG A 3 23.23 18.44 -9.35
CA ARG A 3 23.59 17.32 -8.49
C ARG A 3 22.62 16.15 -8.74
N GLY A 4 23.17 14.97 -9.03
CA GLY A 4 22.40 13.75 -9.26
C GLY A 4 21.57 13.40 -8.03
N LYS A 5 20.26 13.63 -8.11
CA LYS A 5 19.32 13.20 -7.08
C LYS A 5 19.25 11.67 -7.15
N SER A 6 19.60 10.98 -6.07
CA SER A 6 19.34 9.54 -5.94
C SER A 6 17.84 9.32 -6.15
N LEU A 7 17.48 8.53 -7.17
CA LEU A 7 16.10 8.30 -7.54
C LEU A 7 15.50 7.33 -6.52
N THR A 8 14.81 7.84 -5.51
CA THR A 8 14.06 7.02 -4.56
C THR A 8 12.68 6.70 -5.14
N VAL A 9 12.22 5.45 -5.02
CA VAL A 9 10.86 5.07 -5.44
C VAL A 9 9.85 5.93 -4.67
N THR A 10 9.00 6.64 -5.41
CA THR A 10 7.94 7.48 -4.84
C THR A 10 6.61 6.75 -4.97
N PHE A 11 5.97 6.44 -3.85
CA PHE A 11 4.68 5.77 -3.82
C PHE A 11 3.51 6.76 -3.73
N LYS A 12 2.37 6.39 -4.31
CA LYS A 12 1.11 7.12 -4.13
C LYS A 12 0.63 6.97 -2.68
N ALA A 13 0.15 8.06 -2.10
CA ALA A 13 -0.49 8.04 -0.79
C ALA A 13 -1.69 7.08 -0.84
N THR A 14 -1.68 6.08 0.03
CA THR A 14 -2.75 5.08 0.15
C THR A 14 -3.24 5.11 1.58
N HIS A 15 -4.46 5.59 1.78
CA HIS A 15 -5.09 5.72 3.08
C HIS A 15 -6.00 4.51 3.31
N GLN A 16 -5.42 3.42 3.83
CA GLN A 16 -6.20 2.31 4.41
C GLN A 16 -6.59 2.71 5.84
N ASN A 17 -7.80 2.35 6.28
CA ASN A 17 -8.35 2.71 7.60
C ASN A 17 -8.45 4.22 7.83
N GLN A 18 -8.99 4.93 6.84
CA GLN A 18 -9.12 6.38 6.93
C GLN A 18 -10.14 6.74 8.01
N LEU A 19 -9.71 7.48 9.04
CA LEU A 19 -10.62 8.08 10.03
C LEU A 19 -11.53 9.05 9.27
N SER A 20 -12.76 8.63 9.03
CA SER A 20 -13.76 9.38 8.26
C SER A 20 -14.67 10.17 9.18
N LEU A 21 -14.98 11.42 8.82
CA LEU A 21 -16.04 12.19 9.47
C LEU A 21 -17.44 11.77 8.91
N LEU A 22 -17.53 11.33 7.63
CA LEU A 22 -18.65 10.71 6.90
C LEU A 22 -18.15 10.20 5.51
N PRO A 23 -18.70 9.15 4.85
CA PRO A 23 -19.41 7.95 5.32
C PRO A 23 -18.43 6.79 5.64
N LEU A 24 -18.99 5.64 6.03
CA LEU A 24 -18.34 4.41 6.50
C LEU A 24 -17.07 4.04 5.73
N ASP A 25 -16.01 3.69 6.44
CA ASP A 25 -14.86 3.02 5.85
C ASP A 25 -15.38 1.75 5.14
N LEU A 26 -14.88 1.46 3.94
CA LEU A 26 -15.23 0.22 3.23
C LEU A 26 -14.87 -1.00 4.08
N ASN A 27 -13.87 -0.88 4.95
CA ASN A 27 -13.55 -1.90 5.94
C ASN A 27 -14.64 -2.12 6.99
N ASP A 28 -15.49 -1.15 7.29
CA ASP A 28 -16.61 -1.32 8.25
C ASP A 28 -17.76 -2.12 7.63
N MET A 29 -17.86 -2.16 6.30
CA MET A 29 -18.83 -2.99 5.59
C MET A 29 -18.44 -4.48 5.58
N VAL A 30 -17.19 -4.81 5.94
CA VAL A 30 -16.71 -6.19 6.02
C VAL A 30 -16.92 -6.72 7.44
N ALA A 31 -17.63 -7.83 7.61
CA ALA A 31 -17.84 -8.42 8.93
C ALA A 31 -16.50 -8.73 9.64
N SER A 32 -16.47 -8.65 10.97
CA SER A 32 -15.27 -8.92 11.79
C SER A 32 -14.72 -10.34 11.62
N ASN A 33 -15.60 -11.31 11.34
CA ASN A 33 -15.24 -12.72 11.11
C ASN A 33 -14.98 -13.05 9.61
N HIS A 34 -14.91 -12.05 8.73
CA HIS A 34 -14.73 -12.32 7.31
C HIS A 34 -13.28 -12.76 7.00
N PRO A 35 -13.06 -13.82 6.21
CA PRO A 35 -11.73 -14.36 5.93
C PRO A 35 -10.75 -13.36 5.29
N VAL A 36 -11.26 -12.36 4.56
CA VAL A 36 -10.45 -11.24 4.02
C VAL A 36 -9.61 -10.54 5.10
N ARG A 37 -10.11 -10.41 6.34
CA ARG A 37 -9.35 -9.78 7.43
C ARG A 37 -8.13 -10.61 7.82
N ILE A 38 -8.25 -11.94 7.75
CA ILE A 38 -7.15 -12.88 8.01
C ILE A 38 -6.09 -12.73 6.91
N VAL A 39 -6.51 -12.71 5.63
CA VAL A 39 -5.61 -12.50 4.49
C VAL A 39 -4.89 -11.15 4.61
N ALA A 40 -5.61 -10.07 4.93
CA ALA A 40 -5.03 -8.76 5.15
C ALA A 40 -4.00 -8.76 6.29
N ALA A 41 -4.31 -9.40 7.42
CA ALA A 41 -3.40 -9.52 8.55
C ALA A 41 -2.15 -10.37 8.23
N ILE A 42 -2.28 -11.39 7.38
CA ILE A 42 -1.14 -12.18 6.89
C ILE A 42 -0.26 -11.31 5.99
N LEU A 43 -0.84 -10.60 5.02
CA LEU A 43 -0.12 -9.71 4.11
C LEU A 43 0.64 -8.59 4.85
N ASP A 44 0.11 -8.11 5.97
CA ASP A 44 0.79 -7.10 6.78
C ASP A 44 2.06 -7.62 7.48
N LYS A 45 2.10 -8.93 7.78
CA LYS A 45 3.25 -9.61 8.41
C LYS A 45 4.29 -10.13 7.41
N ILE A 46 3.94 -10.22 6.13
CA ILE A 46 4.87 -10.70 5.09
C ILE A 46 5.90 -9.60 4.77
N ASP A 47 7.17 -10.00 4.74
CA ASP A 47 8.24 -9.15 4.24
C ASP A 47 8.17 -9.04 2.71
N ILE A 48 7.87 -7.83 2.24
CA ILE A 48 7.75 -7.48 0.82
C ILE A 48 8.93 -6.64 0.33
N SER A 49 10.03 -6.55 1.10
CA SER A 49 11.19 -5.72 0.75
C SER A 49 11.79 -6.12 -0.60
N LYS A 50 11.76 -7.41 -0.95
CA LYS A 50 12.17 -7.90 -2.27
C LYS A 50 11.33 -7.32 -3.41
N LEU A 51 10.01 -7.27 -3.24
CA LEU A 51 9.11 -6.69 -4.23
C LEU A 51 9.33 -5.19 -4.38
N ILE A 52 9.58 -4.47 -3.26
CA ILE A 52 9.90 -3.04 -3.30
C ILE A 52 11.20 -2.78 -4.07
N ALA A 53 12.21 -3.65 -3.91
CA ALA A 53 13.49 -3.53 -4.58
C ALA A 53 13.41 -3.68 -6.12
N GLU A 54 12.38 -4.37 -6.63
CA GLU A 54 12.14 -4.53 -8.07
C GLU A 54 11.50 -3.29 -8.71
N TYR A 55 11.01 -2.33 -7.92
CA TYR A 55 10.39 -1.11 -8.48
C TYR A 55 11.42 -0.24 -9.18
N LYS A 56 11.11 0.12 -10.43
CA LYS A 56 11.92 1.08 -11.19
C LYS A 56 11.85 2.46 -10.56
N THR A 57 13.00 3.08 -10.39
CA THR A 57 13.15 4.43 -9.87
C THR A 57 13.11 5.44 -11.03
N GLY A 58 12.22 6.43 -10.96
CA GLY A 58 12.04 7.46 -12.01
C GLY A 58 10.65 7.42 -12.65
N GLY A 59 10.20 8.54 -13.24
CA GLY A 59 8.86 8.67 -13.81
C GLY A 59 7.79 9.08 -12.78
N ALA A 60 6.53 8.71 -13.03
CA ALA A 60 5.39 9.04 -12.16
C ALA A 60 5.36 8.15 -10.90
N SER A 61 4.66 8.61 -9.85
CA SER A 61 4.51 7.87 -8.59
C SER A 61 3.88 6.49 -8.81
N SER A 62 4.49 5.44 -8.24
CA SER A 62 4.02 4.06 -8.36
C SER A 62 3.03 3.69 -7.23
N TYR A 63 2.23 2.65 -7.41
CA TYR A 63 1.42 2.10 -6.31
C TYR A 63 2.28 1.25 -5.38
N HIS A 64 1.92 1.19 -4.10
CA HIS A 64 2.61 0.36 -3.14
C HIS A 64 2.24 -1.12 -3.34
N PRO A 65 3.21 -2.06 -3.37
CA PRO A 65 2.92 -3.48 -3.63
C PRO A 65 1.93 -4.08 -2.62
N LYS A 66 1.96 -3.67 -1.35
CA LYS A 66 0.94 -4.10 -0.35
C LYS A 66 -0.50 -3.78 -0.74
N VAL A 67 -0.72 -2.66 -1.45
CA VAL A 67 -2.07 -2.28 -1.87
C VAL A 67 -2.49 -3.15 -3.04
N LEU A 68 -1.59 -3.36 -4.02
CA LEU A 68 -1.87 -4.20 -5.18
C LEU A 68 -2.17 -5.67 -4.82
N LEU A 69 -1.52 -6.20 -3.77
CA LEU A 69 -1.79 -7.55 -3.27
C LEU A 69 -3.13 -7.68 -2.52
N LYS A 70 -3.75 -6.55 -2.15
CA LYS A 70 -5.03 -6.49 -1.42
C LYS A 70 -6.22 -6.15 -2.34
N ILE A 71 -5.99 -5.85 -3.63
CA ILE A 71 -7.02 -5.65 -4.66
C ILE A 71 -7.47 -7.02 -5.18
#